data_AF-A0A978T6K0-F1
#
_entry.id   AF-A0A978T6K0-F1
#
_cell.length_a   1.000
_cell.length_b   1.000
_cell.length_c   1.000
_cell.angle_alpha   90.00
_cell.angle_beta   90.00
_cell.angle_gamma   90.00
#
_symmetry.space_group_name_H-M   'P 1'
#
loop_
_entity.id
_entity.type
_entity.pdbx_description
1 polymer ?
#
loop_
_entity_poly.entity_id
_entity_poly.type
_entity_poly.pdbx_seq_one_letter_code
_entity_poly.pdbx_strand_id
1 'polypeptide(L)'
;MWPLFPRKSPKRTTTPSPPADVGRRRKIKIPPHFQKHPLVTYSHTEIQRELRKYPGLLRTLAHAYQYQVTFAAEGKETQYWFCRNLKTATVLIQYLHDKQWHIQWQEKPFKLKS
;
A
#
# COMPACT_ATOMS: atom_id res chain seq x y z
N MET A 1 -7.04 -3.56 78.95
CA MET A 1 -7.50 -2.47 78.09
C MET A 1 -6.40 -2.16 77.09
N TRP A 2 -6.62 -2.42 75.79
CA TRP A 2 -5.69 -2.10 74.69
C TRP A 2 -6.43 -1.18 73.71
N PRO A 3 -5.78 -0.13 73.17
CA PRO A 3 -6.46 0.74 72.22
C PRO A 3 -6.54 0.06 70.85
N LEU A 4 -7.75 0.00 70.30
CA LEU A 4 -8.04 -0.30 68.90
C LEU A 4 -7.61 0.91 68.05
N PHE A 5 -6.54 0.77 67.28
CA PHE A 5 -6.21 1.73 66.24
C PHE A 5 -6.93 1.35 64.93
N PRO A 6 -7.64 2.28 64.25
CA PRO A 6 -8.22 2.00 62.95
C PRO A 6 -7.11 1.93 61.89
N ARG A 7 -6.92 0.74 61.33
CA ARG A 7 -5.99 0.46 60.22
C ARG A 7 -6.47 1.20 58.97
N LYS A 8 -5.85 2.35 58.66
CA LYS A 8 -6.08 3.07 57.40
C LYS A 8 -5.72 2.15 56.23
N SER A 9 -6.72 1.79 55.42
CA SER A 9 -6.55 1.11 54.14
C SER A 9 -5.78 2.02 53.17
N PRO A 10 -4.79 1.51 52.43
CA PRO A 10 -4.13 2.32 51.42
C PRO A 10 -5.12 2.61 50.29
N LYS A 11 -5.45 3.88 50.07
CA LYS A 11 -6.10 4.34 48.84
C LYS A 11 -5.19 3.94 47.68
N ARG A 12 -5.64 2.96 46.88
CA ARG A 12 -5.07 2.67 45.57
C ARG A 12 -5.24 3.91 44.72
N THR A 13 -4.20 4.72 44.60
CA THR A 13 -4.09 5.72 43.56
C THR A 13 -3.91 4.94 42.26
N THR A 14 -5.01 4.59 41.59
CA THR A 14 -4.95 4.19 40.18
C THR A 14 -4.56 5.43 39.40
N THR A 15 -3.26 5.59 39.18
CA THR A 15 -2.73 6.38 38.09
C THR A 15 -3.52 5.98 36.83
N PRO A 16 -4.12 6.92 36.09
CA PRO A 16 -4.75 6.58 34.83
C PRO A 16 -3.67 5.97 33.94
N SER A 17 -3.81 4.67 33.64
CA SER A 17 -3.00 4.02 32.63
C SER A 17 -3.10 4.85 31.35
N PRO A 18 -1.98 5.24 30.71
CA PRO A 18 -2.06 5.89 29.41
C PRO A 18 -2.85 4.97 28.47
N PRO A 19 -3.74 5.51 27.62
CA PRO A 19 -4.56 4.70 26.72
C PRO A 19 -3.64 3.81 25.89
N ALA A 20 -3.93 2.51 25.90
CA ALA A 20 -3.17 1.52 25.18
C ALA A 20 -3.07 1.92 23.70
N ASP A 21 -1.84 2.22 23.28
CA ASP A 21 -1.32 1.96 21.94
C ASP A 21 -2.18 2.54 20.78
N VAL A 22 -2.37 3.86 20.78
CA VAL A 22 -2.69 4.58 19.55
C VAL A 22 -1.48 4.48 18.62
N GLY A 23 -1.50 3.48 17.74
CA GLY A 23 -0.80 3.57 16.46
C GLY A 23 0.56 2.87 16.36
N ARG A 24 0.68 1.60 16.76
CA ARG A 24 1.59 0.70 16.04
C ARG A 24 1.05 0.48 14.62
N ARG A 25 1.24 1.47 13.74
CA ARG A 25 1.21 1.25 12.28
C ARG A 25 2.22 0.15 12.01
N ARG A 26 1.76 -1.10 11.86
CA ARG A 26 2.61 -2.22 11.45
C ARG A 26 3.33 -1.76 10.19
N LYS A 27 4.64 -1.54 10.26
CA LYS A 27 5.45 -1.17 9.10
C LYS A 27 5.33 -2.33 8.12
N ILE A 28 4.55 -2.14 7.06
CA ILE A 28 4.35 -3.16 6.04
C ILE A 28 5.71 -3.36 5.38
N LYS A 29 6.28 -4.56 5.53
CA LYS A 29 7.56 -4.91 4.91
C LYS A 29 7.33 -5.03 3.41
N ILE A 30 7.69 -3.97 2.69
CA ILE A 30 7.69 -3.98 1.23
C ILE A 30 8.86 -4.86 0.76
N PRO A 31 8.66 -5.85 -0.12
CA PRO A 31 9.73 -6.64 -0.70
C PRO A 31 10.86 -5.80 -1.32
N PRO A 32 12.13 -6.24 -1.29
CA PRO A 32 13.27 -5.43 -1.73
C PRO A 32 13.22 -5.00 -3.19
N HIS A 33 12.65 -5.83 -4.08
CA HIS A 33 12.51 -5.49 -5.50
C HIS A 33 11.60 -4.27 -5.70
N PHE A 34 10.47 -4.19 -4.98
CA PHE A 34 9.62 -3.00 -5.00
C PHE A 34 10.24 -1.78 -4.34
N GLN A 35 11.29 -1.93 -3.51
CA GLN A 35 11.95 -0.82 -2.84
C GLN A 35 12.96 -0.09 -3.75
N LYS A 36 13.64 -0.82 -4.62
CA LYS A 36 14.74 -0.28 -5.45
C LYS A 36 14.27 0.31 -6.79
N HIS A 37 13.15 -0.18 -7.33
CA HIS A 37 12.71 0.20 -8.67
C HIS A 37 11.62 1.30 -8.65
N PRO A 38 11.82 2.43 -9.34
CA PRO A 38 10.86 3.54 -9.37
C PRO A 38 9.61 3.25 -10.22
N LEU A 39 9.70 2.24 -11.07
CA LEU A 39 8.66 1.75 -11.97
C LEU A 39 8.67 0.23 -11.92
N VAL A 40 7.49 -0.38 -11.85
CA VAL A 40 7.31 -1.82 -12.05
C VAL A 40 6.24 -2.02 -13.12
N THR A 41 6.48 -3.00 -13.98
CA THR A 41 5.62 -3.30 -15.12
C THR A 41 5.16 -4.75 -15.04
N TYR A 42 3.89 -4.98 -15.35
CA TYR A 42 3.31 -6.31 -15.47
C TYR A 42 2.44 -6.41 -16.72
N SER A 43 2.47 -7.55 -17.39
CA SER A 43 1.38 -7.94 -18.30
C SER A 43 0.13 -8.36 -17.51
N HIS A 44 -1.01 -8.41 -18.18
CA HIS A 44 -2.25 -8.90 -17.59
C HIS A 44 -2.13 -10.35 -17.09
N THR A 45 -1.51 -11.22 -17.87
CA THR A 45 -1.28 -12.60 -17.47
C THR A 45 -0.31 -12.72 -16.30
N GLU A 46 0.73 -11.89 -16.25
CA GLU A 46 1.70 -11.86 -15.15
C GLU A 46 1.08 -11.40 -13.84
N ILE A 47 0.38 -10.26 -13.83
CA ILE A 47 -0.21 -9.72 -12.60
C ILE A 47 -1.28 -10.67 -12.04
N GLN A 48 -2.05 -11.34 -12.90
CA GLN A 48 -2.99 -12.36 -12.45
C GLN A 48 -2.29 -13.57 -11.82
N ARG A 49 -1.19 -14.06 -12.42
CA ARG A 49 -0.41 -15.17 -11.85
C ARG A 49 0.20 -14.78 -10.51
N GLU A 50 0.75 -13.58 -10.40
CA GLU A 50 1.32 -13.12 -9.14
C GLU A 50 0.25 -12.91 -8.07
N LEU A 51 -0.93 -12.39 -8.43
CA LEU A 51 -2.04 -12.26 -7.48
C LEU A 51 -2.55 -13.59 -6.94
N ARG A 52 -2.56 -14.65 -7.78
CA ARG A 52 -2.89 -16.00 -7.34
C ARG A 52 -1.87 -16.54 -6.34
N LYS A 53 -0.58 -16.23 -6.52
CA LYS A 53 0.50 -16.61 -5.59
C LYS A 53 0.50 -15.75 -4.32
N TYR A 54 0.21 -14.46 -4.47
CA TYR A 54 0.32 -13.43 -3.45
C TYR A 54 -0.91 -12.50 -3.49
N PRO A 55 -2.02 -12.86 -2.82
CA PRO A 55 -3.24 -12.05 -2.84
C PRO A 55 -3.05 -10.64 -2.25
N GLY A 56 -2.01 -10.44 -1.43
CA GLY A 56 -1.62 -9.13 -0.89
C GLY A 56 -0.78 -8.25 -1.82
N LEU A 57 -0.53 -8.66 -3.07
CA LEU A 57 0.33 -7.93 -4.00
C LEU A 57 -0.19 -6.52 -4.29
N LEU A 58 -1.47 -6.34 -4.63
CA LEU A 58 -2.02 -5.00 -4.92
C LEU A 58 -1.89 -4.06 -3.74
N ARG A 59 -2.09 -4.56 -2.52
CA ARG A 59 -1.87 -3.78 -1.30
C ARG A 59 -0.40 -3.37 -1.16
N THR A 60 0.52 -4.30 -1.43
CA THR A 60 1.97 -4.04 -1.40
C THR A 60 2.38 -3.02 -2.44
N LEU A 61 1.88 -3.13 -3.67
CA LEU A 61 2.08 -2.16 -4.73
C LEU A 61 1.53 -0.79 -4.33
N ALA A 62 0.32 -0.71 -3.76
CA ALA A 62 -0.28 0.54 -3.30
C ALA A 62 0.49 1.21 -2.15
N HIS A 63 1.31 0.45 -1.41
CA HIS A 63 2.24 1.00 -0.42
C HIS A 63 3.56 1.46 -1.06
N ALA A 64 4.02 0.80 -2.11
CA ALA A 64 5.29 1.08 -2.77
C ALA A 64 5.20 2.14 -3.87
N TYR A 65 4.04 2.29 -4.49
CA TYR A 65 3.76 3.12 -5.67
C TYR A 65 2.49 3.96 -5.45
N GLN A 66 2.40 5.10 -6.13
CA GLN A 66 1.27 6.03 -6.00
C GLN A 66 0.32 5.94 -7.19
N TYR A 67 0.86 5.76 -8.39
CA TYR A 67 0.12 5.81 -9.64
C TYR A 67 0.18 4.47 -10.37
N GLN A 68 -0.91 4.12 -11.04
CA GLN A 68 -1.00 3.00 -11.95
C GLN A 68 -1.42 3.53 -13.31
N VAL A 69 -0.66 3.17 -14.35
CA VAL A 69 -1.00 3.40 -15.74
C VAL A 69 -1.33 2.05 -16.35
N THR A 70 -2.49 1.96 -16.97
CA THR A 70 -3.00 0.76 -17.64
C THR A 70 -3.21 1.11 -19.11
N PHE A 71 -2.68 0.30 -20.01
CA PHE A 71 -2.85 0.54 -21.44
C PHE A 71 -2.90 -0.78 -22.18
N ALA A 72 -3.56 -0.76 -23.33
CA ALA A 72 -3.59 -1.88 -24.26
C ALA A 72 -3.08 -1.36 -25.60
N ALA A 73 -1.99 -1.95 -26.07
CA ALA A 73 -1.56 -1.75 -27.45
C ALA A 73 -2.41 -2.64 -28.36
N GLU A 74 -2.69 -2.18 -29.57
CA GLU A 74 -3.52 -2.90 -30.53
C GLU A 74 -2.97 -4.31 -30.78
N GLY A 75 -3.79 -5.34 -30.51
CA GLY A 75 -3.41 -6.75 -30.62
C GLY A 75 -2.46 -7.29 -29.55
N LYS A 76 -2.16 -6.54 -28.48
CA LYS A 76 -1.32 -7.00 -27.35
C LYS A 76 -2.11 -7.09 -26.06
N GLU A 77 -1.58 -7.87 -25.11
CA GLU A 77 -2.12 -7.92 -23.76
C GLU A 77 -2.08 -6.55 -23.07
N THR A 78 -3.08 -6.29 -22.23
CA THR A 78 -3.11 -5.13 -21.35
C THR A 78 -1.88 -5.14 -20.44
N GLN A 79 -1.22 -3.99 -20.32
CA GLN A 79 -0.09 -3.79 -19.43
C GLN A 79 -0.44 -2.86 -18.28
N TYR A 80 0.19 -3.11 -17.13
CA TYR A 80 0.05 -2.37 -15.89
C TYR A 80 1.40 -1.84 -15.44
N TRP A 81 1.52 -0.52 -15.38
CA TRP A 81 2.72 0.17 -14.97
C TRP A 81 2.48 0.89 -13.64
N PHE A 82 3.23 0.54 -12.61
CA PHE A 82 3.13 1.12 -11.28
C PHE A 82 4.27 2.11 -11.05
N CYS A 83 3.92 3.38 -10.87
CA CYS A 83 4.86 4.50 -10.76
C CYS A 83 4.84 5.09 -9.36
N ARG A 84 6.03 5.42 -8.83
CA ARG A 84 6.15 6.05 -7.51
C ARG A 84 5.76 7.51 -7.51
N ASN A 85 6.11 8.21 -8.58
CA ASN A 85 6.06 9.66 -8.66
C ASN A 85 5.23 10.09 -9.86
N LEU A 86 4.55 11.22 -9.74
CA LEU A 86 3.74 11.81 -10.80
C LEU A 86 4.59 12.11 -12.05
N LYS A 87 5.79 12.66 -11.88
CA LYS A 87 6.70 13.00 -12.98
C LYS A 87 6.96 11.81 -13.91
N THR A 88 7.18 10.62 -13.34
CA THR A 88 7.39 9.39 -14.13
C THR A 88 6.09 8.98 -14.82
N ALA A 89 4.96 9.02 -14.12
CA ALA A 89 3.67 8.68 -14.70
C ALA A 89 3.32 9.59 -15.88
N THR A 90 3.52 10.92 -15.77
CA THR A 90 3.23 11.88 -16.84
C THR A 90 4.08 11.63 -18.08
N VAL A 91 5.39 11.40 -17.92
CA VAL A 91 6.28 11.09 -19.06
C VAL A 91 5.83 9.82 -19.77
N LEU A 92 5.45 8.79 -19.02
CA LEU A 92 4.97 7.53 -19.58
C LEU A 92 3.61 7.70 -20.28
N ILE A 93 2.68 8.43 -19.68
CA ILE A 93 1.37 8.72 -20.29
C ILE A 93 1.56 9.49 -21.61
N GLN A 94 2.44 10.49 -21.62
CA GLN A 94 2.73 11.26 -22.83
C GLN A 94 3.32 10.38 -23.93
N TYR A 95 4.30 9.53 -23.59
CA TYR A 95 4.85 8.56 -24.53
C TYR A 95 3.78 7.62 -25.12
N LEU A 96 2.88 7.10 -24.28
CA LEU A 96 1.81 6.21 -24.73
C LEU A 96 0.78 6.96 -25.60
N HIS A 97 0.52 8.23 -25.29
CA HIS A 97 -0.40 9.08 -26.04
C HIS A 97 0.16 9.38 -27.43
N ASP A 98 1.47 9.64 -27.54
CA ASP A 98 2.15 9.83 -28.83
C ASP A 98 2.10 8.57 -29.70
N LYS A 99 1.99 7.38 -29.07
CA LYS A 99 1.76 6.09 -29.75
C LYS A 99 0.29 5.81 -30.09
N GLN A 100 -0.61 6.74 -29.77
CA GLN A 100 -2.06 6.62 -29.99
C GLN A 100 -2.67 5.38 -29.31
N TRP A 101 -2.09 4.94 -28.19
CA TRP A 101 -2.64 3.82 -27.44
C TRP A 101 -3.72 4.28 -26.46
N HIS A 102 -4.68 3.38 -26.20
CA HIS A 102 -5.73 3.65 -25.23
C HIS A 102 -5.17 3.51 -23.81
N ILE A 103 -5.14 4.62 -23.07
CA ILE A 103 -4.51 4.72 -21.75
C ILE A 103 -5.56 5.05 -20.69
N GLN A 104 -5.49 4.35 -19.57
CA GLN A 104 -6.20 4.68 -18.36
C GLN A 104 -5.19 4.78 -17.22
N TRP A 105 -5.19 5.89 -16.50
CA TRP A 105 -4.36 6.04 -15.31
C TRP A 105 -5.25 6.25 -14.08
N GLN A 106 -4.76 5.81 -12.94
CA GLN A 106 -5.43 5.99 -11.66
C GLN A 106 -4.41 6.18 -10.54
N GLU A 107 -4.74 7.02 -9.57
CA GLU A 107 -4.04 7.05 -8.28
C GLU A 107 -4.56 5.90 -7.39
N LYS A 108 -3.75 5.46 -6.42
CA LYS A 108 -4.18 4.51 -5.39
C LYS A 108 -5.59 4.86 -4.84
N PRO A 109 -6.43 3.88 -4.48
CA PRO A 109 -6.16 2.44 -4.45
C PRO A 109 -6.19 1.80 -5.84
N PHE A 110 -5.26 0.87 -6.06
CA PHE A 110 -5.15 0.14 -7.32
C PHE A 110 -6.27 -0.89 -7.45
N LYS A 111 -7.10 -0.71 -8.48
CA LYS A 111 -8.12 -1.65 -8.90
C LYS A 111 -7.72 -2.23 -10.25
N LEU A 112 -7.70 -3.57 -10.34
CA LEU A 112 -7.66 -4.23 -11.63
C LEU A 112 -9.08 -4.25 -12.19
N LYS A 113 -9.23 -3.81 -13.43
CA LYS A 113 -10.47 -4.05 -14.17
C LYS A 113 -10.46 -5.52 -14.59
N SER A 114 -11.42 -6.26 -14.07
CA SER A 114 -11.73 -7.63 -14.49
C SER A 114 -12.30 -7.66 -15.90
#